data_AF-A0A363TBP5-F1
#
_entry.id   AF-A0A363TBP5-F1
#
_cell.length_a   1.000
_cell.length_b   1.000
_cell.length_c   1.000
_cell.angle_alpha   90.00
_cell.angle_beta   90.00
_cell.angle_gamma   90.00
#
_symmetry.space_group_name_H-M   'P 1'
#
loop_
_entity.id
_entity.type
_entity.pdbx_description
1 polymer ?
#
loop_
_entity_poly.entity_id
_entity_poly.type
_entity_poly.pdbx_seq_one_letter_code
_entity_poly.pdbx_strand_id
1 'polypeptide(L)'
;MNEVKSNRQIWGKDFPINGEWDAGATPPLLTTIPGGRWTIRRESEHFIVVFHRFTEGEEILLETFPPTEQGEVDAKTFAITARDHLQIHPQIKE
;
A
#
# COMPACT_ATOMS: atom_id res chain seq x y z
N MET A 1 -2.78 -13.40 12.06
CA MET A 1 -3.14 -12.40 11.03
C MET A 1 -4.26 -12.97 10.19
N ASN A 2 -5.28 -12.17 9.85
CA ASN A 2 -6.27 -12.60 8.88
C ASN A 2 -5.59 -12.79 7.52
N GLU A 3 -6.00 -13.83 6.78
CA GLU A 3 -5.51 -14.09 5.43
C GLU A 3 -5.80 -12.89 4.52
N VAL A 4 -4.74 -12.36 3.87
CA VAL A 4 -4.87 -11.29 2.89
C VAL A 4 -5.40 -11.88 1.59
N LYS A 5 -6.55 -11.39 1.14
CA LYS A 5 -7.23 -11.90 -0.07
C LYS A 5 -7.14 -10.91 -1.23
N SER A 6 -7.03 -11.46 -2.44
CA SER A 6 -7.12 -10.71 -3.69
C SER A 6 -8.54 -10.20 -3.93
N ASN A 7 -8.68 -9.22 -4.82
CA ASN A 7 -9.98 -8.68 -5.21
C ASN A 7 -10.79 -9.74 -5.94
N ARG A 8 -10.12 -10.61 -6.70
CA ARG A 8 -10.74 -11.75 -7.39
C ARG A 8 -11.30 -12.77 -6.40
N GLN A 9 -10.60 -13.06 -5.30
CA GLN A 9 -11.09 -13.96 -4.26
C GLN A 9 -12.30 -13.40 -3.50
N ILE A 10 -12.38 -12.08 -3.32
CA ILE A 10 -13.48 -11.44 -2.58
C ILE A 10 -14.71 -11.21 -3.49
N TRP A 11 -14.49 -10.77 -4.74
CA TRP A 11 -15.53 -10.24 -5.62
C TRP A 11 -15.68 -10.97 -6.95
N GLY A 12 -14.87 -11.99 -7.22
CA GLY A 12 -14.88 -12.73 -8.49
C GLY A 12 -14.34 -11.94 -9.68
N LYS A 13 -13.71 -10.78 -9.46
CA LYS A 13 -13.18 -9.90 -10.49
C LYS A 13 -11.82 -9.33 -10.13
N ASP A 14 -11.02 -9.03 -11.14
CA ASP A 14 -9.70 -8.42 -10.93
C ASP A 14 -9.79 -7.05 -10.27
N PHE A 15 -8.69 -6.68 -9.60
CA PHE A 15 -8.55 -5.35 -9.05
C PHE A 15 -8.61 -4.32 -10.18
N PRO A 16 -9.50 -3.31 -10.12
CA PRO A 16 -9.70 -2.38 -11.21
C PRO A 16 -8.47 -1.51 -11.45
N ILE A 17 -8.11 -1.27 -12.72
CA ILE A 17 -7.11 -0.26 -13.09
C ILE A 17 -7.58 1.12 -12.60
N ASN A 18 -6.65 1.91 -12.05
CA ASN A 18 -6.88 3.14 -11.31
C ASN A 18 -7.69 2.97 -10.02
N GLY A 19 -7.91 1.73 -9.58
CA GLY A 19 -8.49 1.45 -8.28
C GLY A 19 -7.49 1.72 -7.15
N GLU A 20 -8.04 2.00 -5.99
CA GLU A 20 -7.28 2.16 -4.76
C GLU A 20 -7.78 1.21 -3.68
N TRP A 21 -6.87 0.74 -2.84
CA TRP A 21 -7.17 -0.01 -1.64
C TRP A 21 -6.53 0.65 -0.43
N ASP A 22 -7.36 0.94 0.58
CA ASP A 22 -6.93 1.57 1.83
C ASP A 22 -6.40 0.49 2.79
N ALA A 23 -5.10 0.54 3.05
CA ALA A 23 -4.43 -0.35 4.00
C ALA A 23 -4.51 0.19 5.44
N GLY A 24 -5.23 1.28 5.66
CA GLY A 24 -5.37 1.97 6.93
C GLY A 24 -4.44 3.18 7.05
N ALA A 25 -4.43 3.77 8.25
CA ALA A 25 -3.65 4.95 8.55
C ALA A 25 -2.76 4.72 9.77
N THR A 26 -1.59 5.35 9.74
CA THR A 26 -0.80 5.61 10.94
C THR A 26 -1.34 6.91 11.56
N PRO A 27 -2.00 6.87 12.72
CA PRO A 27 -2.41 8.09 13.40
C PRO A 27 -1.18 8.91 13.80
N PRO A 28 -1.28 10.25 13.85
CA PRO A 28 -0.20 11.08 14.35
C PRO A 28 -0.03 10.84 15.86
N LEU A 29 0.77 9.84 16.22
CA LEU A 29 1.09 9.49 17.60
C LEU A 29 2.53 9.92 17.86
N LEU A 30 2.68 11.06 18.53
CA LEU A 30 3.95 11.72 18.88
C LEU A 30 4.71 12.31 17.67
N THR A 31 5.48 13.36 17.94
CA THR A 31 6.17 14.22 16.95
C THR A 31 7.21 13.49 16.08
N THR A 32 7.46 12.20 16.32
CA THR A 32 8.54 11.42 15.71
C THR A 32 8.08 10.44 14.63
N ILE A 33 6.78 10.12 14.57
CA ILE A 33 6.24 9.22 13.54
C ILE A 33 5.34 10.05 12.62
N PRO A 34 5.65 10.13 11.29
CA PRO A 34 4.79 10.84 10.39
C PRO A 34 3.43 10.16 10.33
N GLY A 35 2.37 10.90 10.65
CA GLY A 35 1.00 10.45 10.45
C GLY A 35 0.66 10.43 8.95
N GLY A 36 -0.04 9.40 8.50
CA GLY A 36 -0.40 9.28 7.09
C GLY A 36 -1.25 8.07 6.77
N ARG A 37 -1.65 7.95 5.50
CA ARG A 37 -2.47 6.87 4.97
C ARG A 37 -1.63 5.96 4.08
N TRP A 38 -1.84 4.66 4.21
CA TRP A 38 -1.23 3.63 3.39
C TRP A 38 -2.21 3.24 2.29
N THR A 39 -1.81 3.33 1.05
CA THR A 39 -2.69 3.08 -0.09
C THR A 39 -2.00 2.23 -1.12
N ILE A 40 -2.75 1.29 -1.70
CA ILE A 40 -2.31 0.51 -2.84
C ILE A 40 -3.08 1.01 -4.04
N ARG A 41 -2.38 1.41 -5.10
CA ARG A 41 -3.01 1.76 -6.37
C ARG A 41 -2.69 0.73 -7.42
N ARG A 42 -3.67 0.45 -8.26
CA ARG A 42 -3.49 -0.40 -9.43
C ARG A 42 -3.26 0.47 -10.65
N GLU A 43 -2.06 0.43 -11.22
CA GLU A 43 -1.79 0.98 -12.57
C GLU A 43 -2.04 -0.09 -13.64
N SER A 44 -1.69 0.12 -14.92
CA SER A 44 -1.83 -0.95 -15.92
C SER A 44 -0.76 -2.03 -15.74
N GLU A 45 0.48 -1.63 -15.47
CA GLU A 45 1.64 -2.52 -15.47
C GLU A 45 2.05 -3.02 -14.09
N HIS A 46 1.51 -2.46 -13.00
CA HIS A 46 1.94 -2.82 -11.65
C HIS A 46 0.91 -2.41 -10.58
N PHE A 47 1.12 -2.87 -9.36
CA PHE A 47 0.56 -2.28 -8.14
C PHE A 47 1.63 -1.41 -7.49
N ILE A 48 1.26 -0.23 -7.02
CA ILE A 48 2.13 0.64 -6.21
C ILE A 48 1.62 0.68 -4.79
N VAL A 49 2.54 0.62 -3.82
CA VAL A 49 2.26 0.92 -2.42
C VAL A 49 2.79 2.31 -2.13
N VAL A 50 1.90 3.19 -1.69
CA VAL A 50 2.20 4.58 -1.37
C VAL A 50 1.84 4.91 0.07
N PHE A 51 2.63 5.78 0.69
CA PHE A 51 2.32 6.40 1.97
C PHE A 51 2.09 7.89 1.77
N HIS A 52 0.87 8.36 2.05
CA HIS A 52 0.48 9.75 1.95
C HIS A 52 0.55 10.43 3.33
N ARG A 53 1.52 11.33 3.53
CA ARG A 53 1.68 12.10 4.77
C ARG A 53 0.57 13.13 4.94
N PHE A 54 -0.04 13.19 6.11
CA PHE A 54 -1.11 14.15 6.37
C PHE A 54 -0.63 15.60 6.50
N THR A 55 0.55 15.82 7.09
CA THR A 55 1.04 17.16 7.43
C THR A 55 1.62 17.92 6.25
N GLU A 56 2.24 17.22 5.30
CA GLU A 56 2.95 17.83 4.16
C GLU A 56 2.24 17.59 2.83
N GLY A 57 1.23 16.70 2.80
CA GLY A 57 0.62 16.24 1.54
C GLY A 57 1.58 15.47 0.64
N GLU A 58 2.75 15.10 1.16
CA GLU A 58 3.76 14.35 0.42
C GLU A 58 3.32 12.90 0.26
N GLU A 59 3.49 12.38 -0.94
CA GLU A 59 3.30 10.98 -1.26
C GLU A 59 4.64 10.30 -1.48
N ILE A 60 4.84 9.18 -0.78
CA ILE A 60 6.08 8.41 -0.82
C ILE A 60 5.77 7.07 -1.46
N LEU A 61 6.35 6.80 -2.63
CA LEU A 61 6.36 5.47 -3.22
C LEU A 61 7.27 4.57 -2.39
N LEU A 62 6.71 3.48 -1.87
CA LEU A 62 7.44 2.53 -1.02
C LEU A 62 7.92 1.33 -1.81
N GLU A 63 7.04 0.73 -2.60
CA GLU A 63 7.34 -0.50 -3.33
C GLU A 63 6.37 -0.71 -4.51
N THR A 64 6.82 -1.46 -5.51
CA THR A 64 6.05 -1.82 -6.71
C THR A 64 5.97 -3.33 -6.88
N PHE A 65 4.81 -3.83 -7.31
CA PHE A 65 4.54 -5.25 -7.47
C PHE A 65 3.97 -5.55 -8.86
N PRO A 66 4.21 -6.75 -9.42
CA PRO A 66 3.74 -7.11 -10.75
C PRO A 66 2.21 -7.06 -10.85
N PRO A 67 1.64 -6.91 -12.07
CA PRO A 67 0.21 -6.72 -12.32
C PRO A 67 -0.59 -8.04 -12.24
N THR A 68 -0.21 -8.92 -11.31
CA THR A 68 -0.79 -10.26 -11.16
C THR A 68 -1.63 -10.33 -9.89
N GLU A 69 -2.47 -11.36 -9.79
CA GLU A 69 -3.23 -11.63 -8.57
C GLU A 69 -2.31 -11.82 -7.35
N GLN A 70 -1.16 -12.48 -7.54
CA GLN A 70 -0.16 -12.61 -6.47
C GLN A 70 0.48 -11.26 -6.13
N GLY A 71 0.80 -10.43 -7.12
CA GLY A 71 1.31 -9.08 -6.88
C GLY A 71 0.35 -8.19 -6.09
N GLU A 72 -0.96 -8.37 -6.27
CA GLU A 72 -1.98 -7.72 -5.43
C GLU A 72 -1.88 -8.15 -3.97
N VAL A 73 -1.79 -9.47 -3.73
CA VAL A 73 -1.68 -10.04 -2.38
C VAL A 73 -0.38 -9.62 -1.71
N ASP A 74 0.72 -9.61 -2.45
CA ASP A 74 2.03 -9.20 -1.97
C ASP A 74 2.04 -7.70 -1.62
N ALA A 75 1.47 -6.85 -2.48
CA ALA A 75 1.32 -5.42 -2.21
C ALA A 75 0.48 -5.16 -0.95
N LYS A 76 -0.63 -5.89 -0.77
CA LYS A 76 -1.48 -5.80 0.43
C LYS A 76 -0.76 -6.25 1.69
N THR A 77 -0.05 -7.36 1.61
CA THR A 77 0.74 -7.90 2.71
C THR A 77 1.85 -6.94 3.10
N PHE A 78 2.57 -6.39 2.12
CA PHE A 78 3.59 -5.37 2.34
C PHE A 78 3.00 -4.13 3.01
N ALA A 79 1.90 -3.56 2.48
CA ALA A 79 1.31 -2.34 3.02
C ALA A 79 0.86 -2.50 4.49
N ILE A 80 0.24 -3.63 4.83
CA ILE A 80 -0.15 -3.94 6.22
C ILE A 80 1.08 -4.10 7.11
N THR A 81 2.08 -4.84 6.65
CA THR A 81 3.31 -5.11 7.42
C THR A 81 4.11 -3.83 7.65
N ALA A 82 4.33 -3.05 6.59
CA ALA A 82 5.05 -1.78 6.66
C ALA A 82 4.31 -0.77 7.54
N ARG A 83 2.98 -0.74 7.53
CA ARG A 83 2.17 0.05 8.48
C ARG A 83 2.39 -0.40 9.91
N ASP A 84 2.26 -1.69 10.19
CA ASP A 84 2.35 -2.24 11.55
C ASP A 84 3.76 -2.06 12.15
N HIS A 85 4.79 -1.99 11.29
CA HIS A 85 6.18 -1.76 11.67
C HIS A 85 6.70 -0.32 11.44
N LEU A 86 5.86 0.59 10.93
CA LEU A 86 6.21 1.97 10.60
C LEU A 86 7.38 2.12 9.63
N GLN A 87 7.49 1.24 8.63
CA GLN A 87 8.55 1.24 7.62
C GLN A 87 8.23 2.18 6.47
N ILE A 88 8.60 3.46 6.59
CA ILE A 88 8.37 4.50 5.57
C ILE A 88 9.71 4.85 4.91
N HIS A 89 10.29 3.88 4.20
CA HIS A 89 11.52 4.08 3.43
C HIS A 89 11.19 4.00 1.94
N PRO A 90 11.56 5.02 1.15
CA PRO A 90 11.36 4.98 -0.29
C PRO A 90 12.25 3.90 -0.92
N GLN A 91 11.77 3.29 -2.00
CA GLN A 91 12.59 2.40 -2.80
C GLN A 91 13.77 3.18 -3.39
N ILE A 92 14.98 2.92 -2.90
CA ILE A 92 16.20 3.44 -3.54
C ILE A 92 16.45 2.53 -4.73
N LYS A 93 16.20 3.01 -5.96
CA LYS A 93 16.66 2.33 -7.17
C LYS A 93 18.19 2.40 -7.19
N GLU A 94 18.85 1.27 -6.93
CA GLU A 94 20.27 1.06 -7.26
C GLU A 94 20.47 0.91 -8.77
#